data_AF-A0A9E8CCL1-F1
#
_entry.id   AF-A0A9E8CCL1-F1
#
_cell.length_a   1.000
_cell.length_b   1.000
_cell.length_c   1.000
_cell.angle_alpha   90.00
_cell.angle_beta   90.00
_cell.angle_gamma   90.00
#
_symmetry.space_group_name_H-M   'P 1'
#
loop_
_entity.id
_entity.type
_entity.pdbx_description
1 polymer ?
#
loop_
_entity_poly.entity_id
_entity_poly.type
_entity_poly.pdbx_seq_one_letter_code
_entity_poly.pdbx_strand_id
1 'polypeptide(L)'
;MFSEGQNPDGIYNPSTDTLLNQYDALTNGLKVTYNSTAYVGGSGNASGNYLIYSPNGYTASKIKQPQVTAAFNVAYQDGTGPARIIIVNALGRARTCDPNDEATKKSGTCLTSLSQ
;
A
#
# COMPACT_ATOMS: atom_id res chain seq x y z
N MET A 1 -10.58 -2.19 3.79
CA MET A 1 -11.70 -2.91 3.13
C MET A 1 -11.14 -3.56 1.88
N PHE A 2 -11.66 -4.72 1.49
CA PHE A 2 -11.36 -5.41 0.25
C PHE A 2 -12.66 -5.53 -0.54
N SER A 3 -12.69 -4.98 -1.75
CA SER A 3 -13.88 -4.95 -2.60
C SER A 3 -13.50 -5.24 -4.05
N GLU A 4 -14.46 -5.78 -4.79
CA GLU A 4 -14.37 -6.03 -6.21
C GLU A 4 -15.39 -5.16 -6.95
N GLY A 5 -14.99 -4.53 -8.05
CA GLY A 5 -15.85 -3.59 -8.76
C GLY A 5 -15.11 -2.72 -9.76
N GLN A 6 -15.82 -1.70 -10.27
CA GLN A 6 -15.37 -0.89 -11.39
C GLN A 6 -14.69 0.43 -10.98
N ASN A 7 -14.59 0.75 -9.69
CA ASN A 7 -14.01 2.02 -9.21
C ASN A 7 -12.56 1.86 -8.69
N PRO A 8 -11.54 2.13 -9.52
CA PRO A 8 -10.14 2.08 -9.11
C PRO A 8 -9.68 3.37 -8.38
N ASP A 9 -10.48 3.86 -7.44
CA ASP A 9 -10.18 5.07 -6.64
C ASP A 9 -10.03 4.80 -5.14
N GLY A 10 -10.14 3.54 -4.72
CA GLY A 10 -10.00 3.13 -3.33
C GLY A 10 -11.17 3.49 -2.43
N ILE A 11 -12.25 4.04 -2.99
CA ILE A 11 -13.46 4.38 -2.27
C ILE A 11 -14.48 3.28 -2.53
N TYR A 12 -14.88 2.58 -1.46
CA TYR A 12 -15.95 1.58 -1.57
C TYR A 12 -17.29 2.26 -1.85
N ASN A 13 -17.94 1.87 -2.95
CA ASN A 13 -19.28 2.29 -3.30
C ASN A 13 -20.24 1.08 -3.25
N PRO A 14 -21.19 1.03 -2.29
CA PRO A 14 -22.10 -0.12 -2.15
C PRO A 14 -23.09 -0.29 -3.31
N SER A 15 -23.24 0.71 -4.18
CA SER A 15 -24.10 0.63 -5.37
C SER A 15 -23.42 -0.05 -6.57
N THR A 16 -22.08 -0.12 -6.59
CA THR A 16 -21.31 -0.62 -7.74
C THR A 16 -20.25 -1.66 -7.37
N ASP A 17 -19.85 -1.74 -6.11
CA ASP A 17 -18.79 -2.62 -5.64
C ASP A 17 -19.35 -3.71 -4.73
N THR A 18 -18.81 -4.92 -4.89
CA THR A 18 -19.05 -6.04 -4.00
C THR A 18 -18.05 -5.97 -2.86
N LEU A 19 -18.51 -5.82 -1.63
CA LEU A 19 -17.66 -5.94 -0.45
C LEU A 19 -17.28 -7.41 -0.26
N LEU A 20 -15.99 -7.71 -0.34
CA LEU A 20 -15.47 -9.05 -0.14
C LEU A 20 -15.04 -9.27 1.31
N ASN A 21 -14.40 -8.28 1.92
CA ASN A 21 -13.96 -8.36 3.30
C ASN A 21 -13.75 -6.97 3.93
N GLN A 22 -13.89 -6.90 5.25
CA GLN A 22 -13.56 -5.71 6.03
C GLN A 22 -12.83 -6.15 7.30
N TYR A 23 -11.66 -5.55 7.52
CA TYR A 23 -10.93 -5.67 8.77
C TYR A 23 -11.45 -4.63 9.75
N ASP A 24 -11.39 -4.96 11.05
CA ASP A 24 -11.64 -4.01 12.12
C ASP A 24 -10.66 -2.83 12.04
N ALA A 25 -11.09 -1.69 12.59
CA ALA A 25 -10.22 -0.53 12.72
C ALA A 25 -8.97 -0.90 13.54
N LEU A 26 -7.82 -0.37 13.14
CA LEU A 26 -6.61 -0.47 13.95
C LEU A 26 -6.88 0.11 15.34
N THR A 27 -6.28 -0.49 16.37
CA THR A 27 -6.37 -0.02 17.76
C THR A 27 -6.06 1.47 17.85
N ASN A 28 -6.80 2.20 18.68
CA ASN A 28 -6.54 3.61 18.98
C ASN A 28 -5.06 3.82 19.32
N GLY A 29 -4.46 4.86 18.75
CA GLY A 29 -3.03 5.17 18.93
C GLY A 29 -2.11 4.64 17.83
N LEU A 30 -2.62 3.98 16.78
CA LEU A 30 -1.85 3.68 15.56
C LEU A 30 -2.19 4.66 14.41
N LYS A 31 -1.19 4.96 13.59
CA LYS A 31 -1.28 5.74 12.35
C LYS A 31 -0.61 4.95 11.23
N VAL A 32 -1.26 4.93 10.07
CA VAL A 32 -0.69 4.38 8.84
C VAL A 32 -0.39 5.54 7.89
N THR A 33 0.85 5.65 7.42
CA THR A 33 1.20 6.52 6.29
C THR A 33 1.45 5.67 5.05
N TYR A 34 0.87 6.10 3.94
CA TYR A 34 1.06 5.44 2.64
C TYR A 34 2.03 6.27 1.80
N ASN A 35 3.07 5.61 1.30
CA ASN A 35 4.01 6.17 0.34
C ASN A 35 4.07 5.23 -0.86
N SER A 36 3.77 5.70 -2.06
CA SER A 36 4.03 4.93 -3.27
C SER A 36 4.91 5.70 -4.22
N THR A 37 5.89 5.01 -4.80
CA THR A 37 6.78 5.55 -5.83
C THR A 37 6.16 5.48 -7.23
N ALA A 38 4.90 5.05 -7.33
CA ALA A 38 4.29 4.67 -8.59
C ALA A 38 3.03 5.47 -8.97
N TYR A 39 3.19 6.22 -10.07
CA TYR A 39 2.19 6.71 -11.02
C TYR A 39 0.70 6.52 -10.64
N VAL A 40 0.12 7.44 -9.86
CA VAL A 40 -1.35 7.62 -9.79
C VAL A 40 -1.72 8.82 -10.67
N GLY A 41 -1.55 8.65 -11.98
CA GLY A 41 -1.96 9.60 -13.02
C GLY A 41 -1.08 10.86 -13.15
N GLY A 42 -0.51 11.08 -14.34
CA GLY A 42 0.00 12.36 -14.87
C GLY A 42 0.56 13.39 -13.88
N SER A 43 1.89 13.59 -13.89
CA SER A 43 2.61 14.60 -13.07
C SER A 43 2.08 14.73 -11.63
N GLY A 44 2.45 13.81 -10.75
CA GLY A 44 2.11 13.91 -9.33
C GLY A 44 2.53 12.70 -8.52
N ASN A 45 2.72 12.92 -7.21
CA ASN A 45 2.90 11.85 -6.23
C ASN A 45 1.59 11.07 -6.05
N ALA A 46 1.68 9.75 -5.90
CA ALA A 46 0.56 8.89 -5.58
C ALA A 46 -0.07 9.31 -4.23
N SER A 47 -1.29 9.84 -4.23
CA SER A 47 -1.94 10.42 -3.04
C SER A 47 -3.05 9.55 -2.42
N GLY A 48 -3.23 8.31 -2.87
CA GLY A 48 -4.27 7.40 -2.36
C GLY A 48 -3.73 6.40 -1.32
N ASN A 49 -4.49 6.06 -0.28
CA ASN A 49 -4.16 5.07 0.75
C ASN A 49 -4.65 3.64 0.43
N TYR A 50 -4.64 3.25 -0.86
CA TYR A 50 -5.22 2.01 -1.37
C TYR A 50 -4.36 1.37 -2.46
N LEU A 51 -4.60 0.08 -2.73
CA LEU A 51 -3.99 -0.69 -3.81
C LEU A 51 -5.08 -1.28 -4.71
N ILE A 52 -4.79 -1.37 -6.01
CA ILE A 52 -5.65 -2.07 -6.98
C ILE A 52 -4.88 -3.28 -7.48
N TYR A 53 -5.51 -4.45 -7.45
CA TYR A 53 -4.94 -5.68 -7.98
C TYR A 53 -5.65 -6.05 -9.28
N SER A 54 -4.86 -6.36 -10.31
CA SER A 54 -5.36 -7.03 -11.51
C SER A 54 -5.72 -8.49 -11.22
N PRO A 55 -6.51 -9.15 -12.07
CA PRO A 55 -6.81 -10.59 -11.93
C PRO A 55 -5.56 -11.48 -11.88
N ASN A 56 -4.44 -11.03 -12.44
CA ASN A 56 -3.17 -11.76 -12.42
C ASN A 56 -2.32 -11.47 -11.17
N GLY A 57 -2.87 -10.73 -10.20
CA GLY A 57 -2.20 -10.40 -8.95
C GLY A 57 -1.26 -9.20 -9.01
N TYR A 58 -1.03 -8.59 -10.17
CA TYR A 58 -0.19 -7.39 -10.27
C TYR A 58 -0.89 -6.14 -9.75
N THR A 59 -0.13 -5.26 -9.11
CA THR A 59 -0.65 -3.97 -8.66
C THR A 59 -0.72 -2.97 -9.81
N ALA A 60 -1.84 -2.26 -9.91
CA ALA A 60 -2.10 -1.29 -10.98
C ALA A 60 -2.58 0.05 -10.41
N SER A 61 -2.43 1.12 -11.18
CA SER A 61 -3.00 2.43 -10.85
C SER A 61 -4.41 2.59 -11.42
N LYS A 62 -5.07 3.71 -11.07
CA LYS A 62 -6.38 4.08 -11.62
C LYS A 62 -6.44 4.07 -13.15
N ILE A 63 -5.33 4.42 -13.80
CA ILE A 63 -5.20 4.45 -15.26
C ILE A 63 -4.63 3.14 -15.85
N LYS A 64 -4.71 2.04 -15.09
CA LYS A 64 -4.27 0.69 -15.50
C LYS A 64 -2.77 0.58 -15.82
N GLN A 65 -1.93 1.40 -15.17
CA GLN A 65 -0.47 1.32 -15.30
C GLN A 65 0.14 0.51 -14.14
N PRO A 66 1.23 -0.24 -14.34
CA PRO A 66 1.89 -0.97 -13.27
C PRO A 66 2.34 -0.06 -12.13
N GLN A 67 2.02 -0.43 -10.89
CA GLN A 67 2.52 0.29 -9.72
C GLN A 67 3.92 -0.22 -9.35
N VAL A 68 4.98 0.57 -9.52
CA VAL A 68 6.37 0.22 -9.18
C VAL A 68 6.54 -0.27 -7.73
N THR A 69 6.13 0.51 -6.73
CA THR A 69 6.19 0.11 -5.30
C THR A 69 5.22 0.94 -4.45
N ALA A 70 4.53 0.29 -3.51
CA ALA A 70 3.79 0.94 -2.43
C ALA A 70 4.35 0.51 -1.06
N ALA A 71 4.39 1.43 -0.11
CA ALA A 71 4.84 1.24 1.25
C ALA A 71 3.79 1.76 2.24
N PHE A 72 3.46 0.95 3.24
CA PHE A 72 2.63 1.34 4.38
C PHE A 72 3.51 1.36 5.61
N ASN A 73 3.66 2.54 6.23
CA ASN A 73 4.36 2.65 7.50
C ASN A 73 3.33 2.72 8.61
N VAL A 74 3.35 1.72 9.50
CA VAL A 74 2.48 1.67 10.67
C VAL A 74 3.30 2.15 11.87
N ALA A 75 2.90 3.26 12.47
CA ALA A 75 3.55 3.84 13.64
C ALA A 75 2.53 4.16 14.73
N TYR A 76 2.99 4.30 15.98
CA TYR A 76 2.16 4.87 17.03
C TYR A 76 1.97 6.37 16.80
N GLN A 77 0.80 6.90 17.17
CA GLN A 77 0.42 8.31 16.94
C GLN A 77 1.27 9.30 17.73
N ASP A 78 1.83 8.87 18.87
CA ASP A 78 2.80 9.62 19.68
C ASP A 78 4.21 9.67 19.06
N GLY A 79 4.40 9.03 17.90
CA GLY A 79 5.67 8.95 17.20
C GLY A 79 6.68 7.99 17.85
N THR A 80 6.31 7.33 18.95
CA THR A 80 7.18 6.40 19.67
C THR A 80 6.77 4.95 19.41
N GLY A 81 7.57 4.25 18.60
CA GLY A 81 7.51 2.79 18.50
C GLY A 81 7.79 2.28 17.08
N PRO A 82 7.97 0.96 16.93
CA PRO A 82 8.52 0.36 15.72
C PRO A 82 7.63 0.64 14.51
N ALA A 83 8.16 1.41 13.54
CA ALA A 83 7.52 1.63 12.26
C ALA A 83 7.56 0.35 11.41
N ARG A 84 6.51 -0.48 11.42
CA ARG A 84 6.47 -1.61 10.48
C ARG A 84 6.26 -1.05 9.09
N ILE A 85 7.19 -1.33 8.18
CA ILE A 85 7.08 -0.95 6.78
C ILE A 85 6.59 -2.18 6.02
N ILE A 86 5.41 -2.10 5.42
CA ILE A 86 4.89 -3.13 4.52
C ILE A 86 5.11 -2.63 3.10
N ILE A 87 5.79 -3.41 2.28
CA ILE A 87 6.06 -3.06 0.88
C ILE A 87 5.31 -4.02 -0.03
N VAL A 88 4.67 -3.47 -1.05
CA VAL A 88 4.08 -4.22 -2.16
C VAL A 88 4.76 -3.78 -3.46
N ASN A 89 5.32 -4.72 -4.21
CA ASN A 89 5.93 -4.43 -5.51
C ASN A 89 4.91 -4.53 -6.66
N ALA A 90 5.34 -4.14 -7.88
CA ALA A 90 4.52 -4.22 -9.09
C ALA A 90 3.91 -5.59 -9.37
N LEU A 91 4.55 -6.66 -8.89
CA LEU A 91 4.07 -8.03 -9.06
C LEU A 91 3.01 -8.44 -8.02
N GLY A 92 2.57 -7.51 -7.15
CA GLY A 92 1.62 -7.79 -6.07
C GLY A 92 2.21 -8.47 -4.85
N ARG A 93 3.53 -8.66 -4.80
CA ARG A 93 4.17 -9.37 -3.70
C ARG A 93 4.35 -8.44 -2.51
N ALA A 94 3.75 -8.80 -1.38
CA ALA A 94 3.86 -8.07 -0.13
C ALA A 94 4.98 -8.63 0.77
N ARG A 95 5.70 -7.75 1.47
CA ARG A 95 6.65 -8.12 2.54
C ARG A 95 6.58 -7.12 3.69
N THR A 96 6.76 -7.60 4.92
CA THR A 96 6.94 -6.75 6.09
C THR A 96 8.43 -6.60 6.36
N CYS A 97 8.94 -5.38 6.35
CA CYS A 97 10.34 -5.07 6.65
C CYS A 97 10.53 -4.91 8.16
N ASP A 98 11.77 -5.14 8.62
CA ASP A 98 12.16 -4.78 9.98
C ASP A 98 12.40 -3.25 10.05
N PRO A 99 11.64 -2.47 10.85
CA PRO A 99 11.90 -1.06 11.12
C PRO A 99 13.33 -0.76 11.56
N ASN A 100 13.97 -1.73 12.22
CA ASN A 100 15.26 -1.53 12.85
C ASN A 100 16.43 -1.81 11.91
N ASP A 101 16.17 -2.38 10.73
CA ASP A 101 17.16 -2.59 9.70
C ASP A 101 17.65 -1.24 9.12
N GLU A 102 18.97 -1.08 9.05
CA GLU A 102 19.60 0.19 8.64
C GLU A 102 19.29 0.55 7.17
N ALA A 103 19.16 -0.43 6.30
CA ALA A 103 18.78 -0.20 4.90
C ALA A 103 17.32 0.27 4.79
N THR A 104 16.44 -0.31 5.60
CA THR A 104 15.03 0.06 5.73
C THR A 104 14.88 1.48 6.30
N LYS A 105 15.63 1.85 7.35
CA LYS A 105 15.64 3.20 7.91
C LYS A 105 16.09 4.28 6.93
N LYS A 106 17.14 3.99 6.14
CA LYS A 106 17.74 4.97 5.21
C LYS A 106 16.97 5.11 3.90
N SER A 107 16.49 4.01 3.34
CA SER A 107 15.85 4.01 2.02
C SER A 107 14.33 4.08 2.08
N GLY A 108 13.72 3.82 3.25
CA GLY A 108 12.27 3.62 3.37
C GLY A 108 11.79 2.36 2.63
N THR A 109 12.71 1.48 2.22
CA THR A 109 12.39 0.25 1.50
C THR A 109 13.27 -0.94 1.97
N CYS A 110 12.76 -2.17 1.88
CA CYS A 110 13.55 -3.40 1.97
C CYS A 110 13.62 -4.14 0.61
N LEU A 111 13.51 -3.37 -0.49
CA LEU A 111 13.42 -3.86 -1.88
C LEU A 111 14.68 -4.58 -2.38
N THR A 112 15.83 -4.40 -1.73
CA THR A 112 17.12 -5.00 -2.14
C THR A 112 17.10 -6.54 -2.17
N SER A 113 16.02 -7.18 -1.70
CA SER A 113 15.82 -8.64 -1.66
C SER A 113 14.67 -9.16 -2.54
N LEU A 114 14.03 -8.31 -3.37
CA LEU A 114 12.86 -8.68 -4.18
C LEU A 114 13.18 -8.97 -5.66
N SER A 115 14.45 -8.95 -6.06
CA SER A 115 14.89 -9.53 -7.33
C SER A 115 14.96 -11.05 -7.20
N GLN A 116 13.84 -11.71 -7.49
CA GLN A 116 13.74 -13.11 -7.93
C GLN A 116 12.33 -13.38 -8.43
#